data_AF-A0A955GFP6-F1
#
_entry.id   AF-A0A955GFP6-F1
#
_cell.length_a   1.000
_cell.length_b   1.000
_cell.length_c   1.000
_cell.angle_alpha   90.00
_cell.angle_beta   90.00
_cell.angle_gamma   90.00
#
_symmetry.space_group_name_H-M   'P 1'
#
loop_
_entity.id
_entity.type
_entity.pdbx_description
1 polymer ?
#
loop_
_entity_poly.entity_id
_entity_poly.type
_entity_poly.pdbx_seq_one_letter_code
_entity_poly.pdbx_strand_id
1 'polypeptide(L)'
;RVLKENGFDMSLDGKDSFSVQYQNANNSVRVSDEFMEAVEADEDWDLKAVKDGRTVQTVRAKDLFRQIAEAAWECADPGMQFDTTINNWHTTPNAGRINGSNPCSEYMHLDNSACNLASINLLRYLNDDHTFDIEAFKHTVELIFTAQEILVGYSEYPTEKITKNAKAYRELGIGYANLGALLMAQGLPYDSDEGRAQAAAITALLT
;
A
#
# COMPACT_ATOMS: atom_id res chain seq x y z
N ARG A 1 19.85 -13.56 -8.59
CA ARG A 1 21.13 -13.73 -9.33
C ARG A 1 22.01 -14.81 -8.68
N VAL A 2 22.29 -14.74 -7.38
CA VAL A 2 23.05 -15.75 -6.61
C VAL A 2 22.50 -17.18 -6.76
N LEU A 3 21.18 -17.40 -6.65
CA LEU A 3 20.58 -18.73 -6.82
C LEU A 3 20.79 -19.29 -8.24
N LYS A 4 20.57 -18.48 -9.27
CA LYS A 4 20.83 -18.86 -10.67
C LYS A 4 22.31 -19.22 -10.89
N GLU A 5 23.23 -18.45 -10.31
CA GLU A 5 24.68 -18.70 -10.38
C GLU A 5 25.09 -19.99 -9.63
N ASN A 6 24.26 -20.47 -8.70
CA ASN A 6 24.44 -21.74 -7.99
C ASN A 6 23.63 -22.91 -8.61
N GLY A 7 23.15 -22.76 -9.86
CA GLY A 7 22.54 -23.84 -10.62
C GLY A 7 21.05 -24.05 -10.38
N PHE A 8 20.38 -23.15 -9.66
CA PHE A 8 18.92 -23.18 -9.50
C PHE A 8 18.22 -22.61 -10.75
N ASP A 9 17.17 -23.29 -11.20
CA ASP A 9 16.29 -22.84 -12.28
C ASP A 9 15.32 -21.76 -11.78
N MET A 10 15.79 -20.51 -11.83
CA MET A 10 15.04 -19.31 -11.43
C MET A 10 14.21 -18.71 -12.59
N SER A 11 13.86 -19.50 -13.61
CA SER A 11 12.89 -19.06 -14.62
C SER A 11 11.47 -18.99 -14.04
N LEU A 12 10.57 -18.23 -14.67
CA LEU A 12 9.19 -18.04 -14.16
C LEU A 12 8.45 -19.37 -13.93
N ASP A 13 8.72 -20.38 -14.75
CA ASP A 13 8.17 -21.75 -14.63
C ASP A 13 9.22 -22.79 -14.18
N GLY A 14 10.38 -22.33 -13.71
CA GLY A 14 11.48 -23.19 -13.32
C GLY A 14 11.15 -24.01 -12.08
N LYS A 15 11.52 -25.30 -12.06
CA LYS A 15 11.21 -26.19 -10.93
C LYS A 15 11.68 -25.67 -9.57
N ASP A 16 12.75 -24.86 -9.59
CA ASP A 16 13.38 -24.32 -8.39
C ASP A 16 12.78 -22.97 -7.96
N SER A 17 12.07 -22.27 -8.85
CA SER A 17 11.33 -21.04 -8.48
C SER A 17 10.17 -21.34 -7.51
N PHE A 18 9.63 -22.56 -7.56
CA PHE A 18 8.58 -23.06 -6.67
C PHE A 18 9.11 -23.67 -5.37
N SER A 19 10.41 -23.98 -5.28
CA SER A 19 11.01 -24.60 -4.10
C SER A 19 11.49 -23.59 -3.07
N VAL A 20 11.73 -22.34 -3.49
CA VAL A 20 12.12 -21.25 -2.59
C VAL A 20 10.87 -20.60 -2.02
N GLN A 21 10.45 -21.06 -0.84
CA GLN A 21 9.31 -20.50 -0.14
C GLN A 21 9.51 -18.99 0.09
N TYR A 22 8.46 -18.20 -0.17
CA TYR A 22 8.36 -16.77 0.13
C TYR A 22 9.26 -15.81 -0.66
N GLN A 23 10.08 -16.26 -1.63
CA GLN A 23 10.86 -15.32 -2.47
C GLN A 23 10.10 -14.68 -3.64
N ASN A 24 8.91 -15.19 -3.96
CA ASN A 24 8.03 -14.62 -4.98
C ASN A 24 6.86 -13.82 -4.36
N ALA A 25 6.99 -13.42 -3.09
CA ALA A 25 5.97 -12.67 -2.37
C ALA A 25 6.60 -11.47 -1.67
N ASN A 26 5.87 -10.36 -1.62
CA ASN A 26 6.15 -9.30 -0.66
C ASN A 26 5.65 -9.75 0.71
N ASN A 27 6.49 -9.65 1.73
CA ASN A 27 6.13 -10.03 3.08
C ASN A 27 5.88 -8.75 3.88
N SER A 28 4.81 -8.73 4.67
CA SER A 28 4.52 -7.60 5.54
C SER A 28 4.01 -8.08 6.88
N VAL A 29 4.44 -7.41 7.95
CA VAL A 29 3.90 -7.62 9.29
C VAL A 29 2.81 -6.58 9.54
N ARG A 30 1.64 -7.06 9.94
CA ARG A 30 0.54 -6.22 10.40
C ARG A 30 0.67 -5.99 11.90
N VAL A 31 0.78 -4.74 12.31
CA VAL A 31 0.88 -4.35 13.73
C VAL A 31 -0.33 -3.52 14.15
N SER A 32 -0.80 -3.75 15.37
CA SER A 32 -1.84 -2.92 16.00
C SER A 32 -1.22 -1.77 16.78
N ASP A 33 -2.02 -0.74 17.07
CA ASP A 33 -1.62 0.35 17.96
C ASP A 33 -1.20 -0.19 19.34
N GLU A 34 -1.93 -1.17 19.89
CA GLU A 34 -1.58 -1.85 21.17
C GLU A 34 -0.18 -2.46 21.17
N PHE A 35 0.21 -3.12 20.06
CA PHE A 35 1.57 -3.67 19.95
C PHE A 35 2.62 -2.56 19.90
N MET A 36 2.35 -1.48 19.16
CA MET A 36 3.29 -0.37 19.05
C MET A 36 3.45 0.38 20.38
N GLU A 37 2.36 0.56 21.12
CA GLU A 37 2.36 1.10 22.49
C GLU A 37 3.20 0.22 23.43
N ALA A 38 3.04 -1.11 23.37
CA ALA A 38 3.85 -2.05 24.15
C ALA A 38 5.35 -1.98 23.77
N VAL A 39 5.69 -1.76 22.49
CA VAL A 39 7.08 -1.54 22.04
C VAL A 39 7.68 -0.26 22.65
N GLU A 40 6.92 0.84 22.65
CA GLU A 40 7.35 2.12 23.21
C GLU A 40 7.51 2.06 24.73
N ALA A 41 6.57 1.40 25.41
CA ALA A 41 6.54 1.22 26.86
C ALA A 41 7.50 0.13 27.36
N ASP A 42 8.17 -0.59 26.44
CA ASP A 42 9.09 -1.68 26.76
C ASP A 42 8.43 -2.86 27.51
N GLU A 43 7.18 -3.14 27.15
CA GLU A 43 6.33 -4.17 27.78
C GLU A 43 6.47 -5.55 27.12
N ASP A 44 5.91 -6.54 27.79
CA ASP A 44 5.76 -7.90 27.27
C ASP A 44 4.58 -7.99 26.29
N TRP A 45 4.67 -8.92 25.35
CA TRP A 45 3.68 -9.20 24.32
C TRP A 45 3.37 -10.69 24.25
N ASP A 46 2.08 -11.01 24.27
CA ASP A 46 1.59 -12.38 24.19
C ASP A 46 1.34 -12.82 22.74
N LEU A 47 2.08 -13.83 22.28
CA LEU A 47 1.80 -14.51 21.02
C LEU A 47 0.62 -15.46 21.20
N LYS A 48 -0.53 -15.13 20.58
CA LYS A 48 -1.77 -15.88 20.69
C LYS A 48 -1.94 -16.88 19.55
N ALA A 49 -2.46 -18.07 19.85
CA ALA A 49 -2.86 -19.02 18.82
C ALA A 49 -4.13 -18.55 18.08
N VAL A 50 -4.15 -18.63 16.75
CA VAL A 50 -5.24 -18.12 15.90
C VAL A 50 -6.58 -18.83 16.15
N LYS A 51 -6.57 -20.12 16.52
CA LYS A 51 -7.80 -20.93 16.62
C LYS A 51 -8.57 -20.76 17.93
N ASP A 52 -7.86 -20.62 19.05
CA ASP A 52 -8.43 -20.66 20.40
C ASP A 52 -7.96 -19.50 21.30
N GLY A 53 -7.10 -18.61 20.79
CA GLY A 53 -6.70 -17.38 21.47
C GLY A 53 -5.80 -17.58 22.69
N ARG A 54 -5.37 -18.81 22.98
CA ARG A 54 -4.46 -19.07 24.11
C ARG A 54 -3.10 -18.43 23.87
N THR A 55 -2.47 -17.94 24.94
CA THR A 55 -1.05 -17.54 24.88
C THR A 55 -0.19 -18.78 24.63
N VAL A 56 0.59 -18.74 23.56
CA VAL A 56 1.58 -19.76 23.20
C VAL A 56 2.93 -19.42 23.82
N GLN A 57 3.29 -18.14 23.77
CA GLN A 57 4.54 -17.62 24.29
C GLN A 57 4.37 -16.13 24.61
N THR A 58 5.06 -15.66 25.65
CA THR A 58 5.20 -14.24 25.95
C THR A 58 6.63 -13.82 25.61
N VAL A 59 6.78 -12.71 24.90
CA VAL A 59 8.07 -12.15 24.47
C VAL A 59 8.10 -10.67 24.80
N ARG A 60 9.28 -10.07 24.97
CA ARG A 60 9.38 -8.62 25.07
C ARG A 60 9.03 -7.98 23.73
N ALA A 61 8.06 -7.06 23.70
CA ALA A 61 7.56 -6.46 22.46
C ALA A 61 8.68 -5.82 21.63
N LYS A 62 9.59 -5.12 22.32
CA LYS A 62 10.74 -4.44 21.73
C LYS A 62 11.74 -5.38 21.05
N ASP A 63 11.93 -6.58 21.62
CA ASP A 63 12.83 -7.59 21.03
C ASP A 63 12.22 -8.20 19.76
N LEU A 64 10.89 -8.38 19.73
CA LEU A 64 10.17 -8.81 18.53
C LEU A 64 10.22 -7.73 17.43
N PHE A 65 9.95 -6.47 17.79
CA PHE A 65 10.05 -5.35 16.85
C PHE A 65 11.47 -5.16 16.30
N ARG A 66 12.48 -5.38 17.13
CA ARG A 66 13.89 -5.36 16.69
C ARG A 66 14.18 -6.43 15.66
N GLN A 67 13.66 -7.65 15.82
CA GLN A 67 13.82 -8.71 14.81
C GLN A 67 13.18 -8.33 13.47
N ILE A 68 12.01 -7.68 13.49
CA ILE A 68 11.36 -7.16 12.28
C ILE A 68 12.26 -6.11 11.60
N ALA A 69 12.78 -5.16 12.36
CA ALA A 69 13.65 -4.11 11.85
C ALA A 69 14.99 -4.66 11.32
N GLU A 70 15.57 -5.65 11.99
CA GLU A 70 16.81 -6.31 11.57
C GLU A 70 16.61 -7.05 10.24
N ALA A 71 15.53 -7.82 10.11
CA ALA A 71 15.19 -8.46 8.84
C ALA A 71 15.00 -7.43 7.71
N ALA A 72 14.26 -6.35 7.96
CA ALA A 72 14.05 -5.28 6.98
C ALA A 72 15.35 -4.59 6.59
N TRP A 73 16.31 -4.44 7.51
CA TRP A 73 17.64 -3.93 7.20
C TRP A 73 18.46 -4.91 6.34
N GLU A 74 18.38 -6.21 6.60
CA GLU A 74 19.13 -7.24 5.89
C GLU A 74 18.62 -7.47 4.45
N CYS A 75 17.29 -7.44 4.24
CA CYS A 75 16.69 -7.86 2.97
C CYS A 75 15.56 -6.98 2.44
N ALA A 76 15.28 -5.83 3.05
CA ALA A 76 14.17 -4.92 2.71
C ALA A 76 12.75 -5.47 2.97
N ASP A 77 12.64 -6.64 3.61
CA ASP A 77 11.39 -7.28 4.03
C ASP A 77 11.49 -7.71 5.52
N PRO A 78 10.38 -7.73 6.28
CA PRO A 78 9.03 -7.45 5.82
C PRO A 78 8.72 -5.94 5.83
N GLY A 79 7.79 -5.53 4.95
CA GLY A 79 7.10 -4.25 5.08
C GLY A 79 6.24 -4.18 6.34
N MET A 80 5.71 -3.00 6.64
CA MET A 80 4.87 -2.74 7.81
C MET A 80 3.48 -2.28 7.39
N GLN A 81 2.45 -2.83 8.01
CA GLN A 81 1.06 -2.43 7.82
C GLN A 81 0.43 -2.12 9.19
N PHE A 82 -0.05 -0.89 9.37
CA PHE A 82 -0.65 -0.45 10.64
C PHE A 82 -2.14 -0.81 10.65
N ASP A 83 -2.43 -1.99 11.15
CA ASP A 83 -3.72 -2.66 11.04
C ASP A 83 -4.88 -1.88 11.68
N THR A 84 -4.65 -1.31 12.87
CA THR A 84 -5.63 -0.47 13.57
C THR A 84 -5.92 0.79 12.77
N THR A 85 -4.89 1.50 12.32
CA THR A 85 -5.03 2.69 11.47
C THR A 85 -5.79 2.38 10.18
N ILE A 86 -5.42 1.30 9.47
CA ILE A 86 -6.09 0.88 8.22
C ILE A 86 -7.59 0.69 8.45
N ASN A 87 -7.99 0.01 9.54
CA ASN A 87 -9.40 -0.26 9.81
C ASN A 87 -10.14 0.96 10.39
N ASN A 88 -9.47 1.86 11.11
CA ASN A 88 -10.05 3.11 11.59
C ASN A 88 -10.46 4.05 10.44
N TRP A 89 -9.70 4.03 9.33
CA TRP A 89 -9.99 4.79 8.11
C TRP A 89 -10.79 4.00 7.08
N HIS A 90 -11.27 2.81 7.41
CA HIS A 90 -12.07 2.02 6.49
C HIS A 90 -13.38 2.74 6.16
N THR A 91 -13.63 2.97 4.88
CA THR A 91 -14.83 3.65 4.39
C THR A 91 -16.10 2.79 4.41
N THR A 92 -15.98 1.46 4.57
CA THR A 92 -17.11 0.50 4.60
C THR A 92 -17.01 -0.53 5.73
N PRO A 93 -16.79 -0.13 7.00
CA PRO A 93 -16.46 -1.04 8.10
C PRO A 93 -17.58 -2.04 8.43
N ASN A 94 -18.83 -1.69 8.14
CA ASN A 94 -19.99 -2.58 8.34
C ASN A 94 -20.02 -3.76 7.36
N ALA A 95 -19.29 -3.69 6.25
CA ALA A 95 -19.22 -4.75 5.25
C ALA A 95 -18.20 -5.83 5.59
N GLY A 96 -17.28 -5.53 6.51
CA GLY A 96 -16.24 -6.44 6.94
C GLY A 96 -14.98 -5.69 7.34
N ARG A 97 -14.00 -6.46 7.81
CA ARG A 97 -12.68 -5.96 8.20
C ARG A 97 -11.72 -6.05 7.03
N ILE A 98 -10.80 -5.10 6.91
CA ILE A 98 -9.70 -5.19 5.94
C ILE A 98 -8.65 -6.14 6.51
N ASN A 99 -8.42 -7.28 5.85
CA ASN A 99 -7.50 -8.32 6.32
C ASN A 99 -6.13 -8.29 5.64
N GLY A 100 -6.02 -7.62 4.49
CA GLY A 100 -4.81 -7.56 3.69
C GLY A 100 -4.80 -6.36 2.76
N SER A 101 -3.71 -6.25 2.01
CA SER A 101 -3.54 -5.29 0.92
C SER A 101 -3.35 -6.03 -0.41
N ASN A 102 -3.34 -5.30 -1.50
CA ASN A 102 -2.71 -5.73 -2.76
C ASN A 102 -1.16 -5.77 -2.65
N PRO A 103 -0.43 -6.27 -3.67
CA PRO A 103 1.03 -6.46 -3.61
C PRO A 103 1.87 -5.22 -3.30
N CYS A 104 1.42 -4.02 -3.71
CA CYS A 104 2.17 -2.77 -3.56
C CYS A 104 1.78 -1.97 -2.30
N SER A 105 0.91 -2.51 -1.46
CA SER A 105 0.48 -1.92 -0.18
C SER A 105 -0.36 -0.62 -0.27
N GLU A 106 -0.79 -0.19 -1.45
CA GLU A 106 -1.54 1.06 -1.68
C GLU A 106 -3.06 0.88 -1.67
N TYR A 107 -3.55 -0.35 -1.82
CA TYR A 107 -4.98 -0.65 -1.89
C TYR A 107 -5.44 -1.49 -0.70
N MET A 108 -6.33 -0.89 0.11
CA MET A 108 -6.88 -1.47 1.34
C MET A 108 -8.40 -1.57 1.25
N HIS A 109 -8.92 -2.77 1.02
CA HIS A 109 -10.36 -3.02 1.00
C HIS A 109 -10.69 -4.46 1.40
N LEU A 110 -11.98 -4.81 1.35
CA LEU A 110 -12.51 -6.12 1.68
C LEU A 110 -11.85 -7.24 0.86
N ASP A 111 -11.83 -8.45 1.41
CA ASP A 111 -11.37 -9.64 0.69
C ASP A 111 -12.20 -9.88 -0.57
N ASN A 112 -11.57 -10.40 -1.62
CA ASN A 112 -12.19 -10.58 -2.94
C ASN A 112 -12.72 -9.26 -3.52
N SER A 113 -11.95 -8.17 -3.40
CA SER A 113 -12.20 -6.92 -4.11
C SER A 113 -11.20 -6.72 -5.26
N ALA A 114 -11.37 -5.67 -6.04
CA ALA A 114 -10.49 -5.32 -7.15
C ALA A 114 -10.24 -3.81 -7.15
N CYS A 115 -9.10 -3.40 -7.69
CA CYS A 115 -8.72 -1.99 -7.77
C CYS A 115 -8.54 -1.55 -9.21
N ASN A 116 -9.16 -0.44 -9.60
CA ASN A 116 -8.91 0.22 -10.88
C ASN A 116 -7.98 1.40 -10.65
N LEU A 117 -6.76 1.33 -11.20
CA LEU A 117 -5.69 2.28 -10.93
C LEU A 117 -5.44 3.24 -12.09
N ALA A 118 -5.16 4.50 -11.77
CA ALA A 118 -4.67 5.51 -12.71
C ALA A 118 -3.64 6.41 -12.02
N SER A 119 -2.69 6.93 -12.79
CA SER A 119 -1.68 7.86 -12.28
C SER A 119 -1.56 9.09 -13.17
N ILE A 120 -1.76 10.26 -12.57
CA ILE A 120 -1.68 11.56 -13.26
C ILE A 120 -0.23 12.06 -13.21
N ASN A 121 0.35 12.42 -14.36
CA ASN A 121 1.69 12.99 -14.42
C ASN A 121 1.66 14.48 -14.02
N LEU A 122 2.16 14.81 -12.83
CA LEU A 122 2.12 16.17 -12.29
C LEU A 122 2.87 17.22 -13.12
N LEU A 123 3.91 16.83 -13.87
CA LEU A 123 4.66 17.76 -14.71
C LEU A 123 3.84 18.35 -15.87
N ARG A 124 2.69 17.76 -16.21
CA ARG A 124 1.79 18.31 -17.23
C ARG A 124 1.06 19.56 -16.78
N TYR A 125 1.05 19.84 -15.47
CA TYR A 125 0.38 20.97 -14.85
C TYR A 125 1.39 22.01 -14.34
N LEU A 126 2.66 21.90 -14.72
CA LEU A 126 3.65 22.92 -14.44
C LEU A 126 3.66 23.95 -15.56
N ASN A 127 3.35 25.20 -15.22
CA ASN A 127 3.41 26.32 -16.15
C ASN A 127 4.86 26.80 -16.37
N ASP A 128 5.08 27.58 -17.42
CA ASP A 128 6.40 28.17 -17.73
C ASP A 128 6.93 29.10 -16.64
N ASP A 129 6.05 29.67 -15.81
CA ASP A 129 6.40 30.50 -14.65
C ASP A 129 6.61 29.68 -13.36
N HIS A 130 6.68 28.35 -13.47
CA HIS A 130 6.82 27.39 -12.38
C HIS A 130 5.61 27.29 -11.42
N THR A 131 4.48 27.93 -11.74
CA THR A 131 3.24 27.74 -10.99
C THR A 131 2.55 26.42 -11.38
N PHE A 132 1.72 25.91 -10.48
CA PHE A 132 0.93 24.69 -10.71
C PHE A 132 -0.47 25.06 -11.23
N ASP A 133 -0.88 24.50 -12.36
CA ASP A 133 -2.21 24.69 -12.95
C ASP A 133 -3.27 23.83 -12.22
N ILE A 134 -3.84 24.43 -11.19
CA ILE A 134 -4.83 23.80 -10.31
C ILE A 134 -6.11 23.43 -11.07
N GLU A 135 -6.59 24.32 -11.96
CA GLU A 135 -7.88 24.12 -12.63
C GLU A 135 -7.78 22.98 -13.67
N ALA A 136 -6.70 22.93 -14.45
CA ALA A 136 -6.47 21.81 -15.36
C ALA A 136 -6.27 20.49 -14.62
N PHE A 137 -5.59 20.50 -13.47
CA PHE A 137 -5.40 19.30 -12.64
C PHE A 137 -6.74 18.76 -12.14
N LYS A 138 -7.56 19.61 -11.49
CA LYS A 138 -8.90 19.23 -11.01
C LYS A 138 -9.79 18.70 -12.13
N HIS A 139 -9.79 19.37 -13.28
CA HIS A 139 -10.55 18.89 -14.45
C HIS A 139 -10.11 17.48 -14.88
N THR A 140 -8.81 17.19 -14.84
CA THR A 140 -8.30 15.85 -15.15
C THR A 140 -8.75 14.82 -14.11
N VAL A 141 -8.70 15.17 -12.82
CA VAL A 141 -9.17 14.29 -11.74
C VAL A 141 -10.63 13.89 -11.95
N GLU A 142 -11.52 14.86 -12.20
CA GLU A 142 -12.95 14.61 -12.47
C GLU A 142 -13.18 13.71 -13.70
N LEU A 143 -12.39 13.93 -14.75
CA LEU A 143 -12.48 13.14 -15.98
C LEU A 143 -12.01 11.69 -15.74
N ILE A 144 -10.88 11.50 -15.06
CA ILE A 144 -10.34 10.18 -14.76
C ILE A 144 -11.25 9.42 -13.80
N PHE A 145 -11.78 10.09 -12.77
CA PHE A 145 -12.78 9.51 -11.87
C PHE A 145 -13.97 8.97 -12.65
N THR A 146 -14.57 9.80 -13.51
CA THR A 146 -15.71 9.41 -14.34
C THR A 146 -15.37 8.24 -15.27
N ALA A 147 -14.20 8.29 -15.92
CA ALA A 147 -13.76 7.22 -16.81
C ALA A 147 -13.57 5.89 -16.07
N GLN A 148 -12.91 5.90 -14.90
CA GLN A 148 -12.69 4.69 -14.09
C GLN A 148 -14.00 4.13 -13.54
N GLU A 149 -14.94 4.97 -13.12
CA GLU A 149 -16.28 4.56 -12.71
C GLU A 149 -16.92 3.72 -13.82
N ILE A 150 -16.94 4.25 -15.05
CA ILE A 150 -17.52 3.57 -16.21
C ILE A 150 -16.83 2.23 -16.44
N LEU A 151 -15.50 2.19 -16.36
CA LEU A 151 -14.70 0.97 -16.56
C LEU A 151 -15.11 -0.17 -15.60
N VAL A 152 -15.49 0.11 -14.36
CA VAL A 152 -15.95 -0.92 -13.40
C VAL A 152 -17.12 -1.71 -13.98
N GLY A 153 -18.04 -1.05 -14.69
CA GLY A 153 -19.24 -1.67 -15.27
C GLY A 153 -18.94 -2.60 -16.45
N TYR A 154 -17.92 -2.26 -17.24
CA TYR A 154 -17.51 -3.01 -18.44
C TYR A 154 -16.40 -4.03 -18.18
N SER A 155 -15.83 -4.06 -16.97
CA SER A 155 -14.77 -4.98 -16.61
C SER A 155 -15.28 -6.40 -16.34
N GLU A 156 -14.45 -7.39 -16.70
CA GLU A 156 -14.63 -8.79 -16.34
C GLU A 156 -13.65 -9.17 -15.23
N TYR A 157 -14.12 -9.93 -14.23
CA TYR A 157 -13.31 -10.31 -13.06
C TYR A 157 -13.16 -11.83 -12.98
N PRO A 158 -12.03 -12.33 -12.44
CA PRO A 158 -11.68 -13.75 -12.52
C PRO A 158 -12.55 -14.66 -11.66
N THR A 159 -13.30 -14.12 -10.69
CA THR A 159 -14.23 -14.90 -9.86
C THR A 159 -15.54 -14.15 -9.64
N GLU A 160 -16.61 -14.89 -9.39
CA GLU A 160 -17.94 -14.32 -9.10
C GLU A 160 -17.93 -13.45 -7.84
N LYS A 161 -17.17 -13.84 -6.81
CA LYS A 161 -17.03 -13.07 -5.56
C LYS A 161 -16.40 -11.70 -5.82
N ILE A 162 -15.34 -11.66 -6.63
CA ILE A 162 -14.68 -10.41 -7.02
C ILE A 162 -15.64 -9.57 -7.87
N THR A 163 -16.31 -10.17 -8.86
CA THR A 163 -17.31 -9.45 -9.67
C THR A 163 -18.39 -8.81 -8.81
N LYS A 164 -18.91 -9.53 -7.82
CA LYS A 164 -19.96 -9.03 -6.92
C LYS A 164 -19.47 -7.82 -6.12
N ASN A 165 -18.30 -7.93 -5.48
CA ASN A 165 -17.76 -6.85 -4.65
C ASN A 165 -17.36 -5.64 -5.50
N ALA A 166 -16.61 -5.84 -6.59
CA ALA A 166 -16.19 -4.75 -7.47
C ALA A 166 -17.38 -3.97 -8.06
N LYS A 167 -18.48 -4.64 -8.40
CA LYS A 167 -19.70 -3.95 -8.87
C LYS A 167 -20.47 -3.26 -7.75
N ALA A 168 -20.42 -3.78 -6.52
CA ALA A 168 -21.12 -3.22 -5.37
C ALA A 168 -20.42 -2.01 -4.75
N TYR A 169 -19.09 -2.06 -4.61
CA TYR A 169 -18.29 -1.04 -3.94
C TYR A 169 -17.56 -0.10 -4.90
N ARG A 170 -17.34 -0.53 -6.15
CA ARG A 170 -16.85 0.30 -7.27
C ARG A 170 -15.56 1.03 -6.92
N GLU A 171 -14.62 0.31 -6.33
CA GLU A 171 -13.39 0.84 -5.77
C GLU A 171 -12.49 1.42 -6.88
N LEU A 172 -12.08 2.68 -6.70
CA LEU A 172 -11.21 3.41 -7.62
C LEU A 172 -9.93 3.82 -6.88
N GLY A 173 -8.80 3.80 -7.59
CA GLY A 173 -7.54 4.32 -7.10
C GLY A 173 -6.93 5.31 -8.09
N ILE A 174 -7.02 6.59 -7.77
CA ILE A 174 -6.38 7.66 -8.53
C ILE A 174 -5.16 8.11 -7.71
N GLY A 175 -3.99 8.07 -8.34
CA GLY A 175 -2.76 8.60 -7.79
C GLY A 175 -2.08 9.57 -8.75
N TYR A 176 -0.85 9.93 -8.41
CA TYR A 176 -0.02 10.78 -9.26
C TYR A 176 1.43 10.30 -9.31
N ALA A 177 2.12 10.68 -10.38
CA ALA A 177 3.54 10.43 -10.58
C ALA A 177 4.29 11.77 -10.72
N ASN A 178 5.62 11.70 -10.59
CA ASN A 178 6.53 12.85 -10.78
C ASN A 178 6.42 13.96 -9.72
N LEU A 179 5.97 13.66 -8.49
CA LEU A 179 6.00 14.64 -7.39
C LEU A 179 7.41 15.21 -7.17
N GLY A 180 8.43 14.35 -7.07
CA GLY A 180 9.80 14.82 -6.88
C GLY A 180 10.31 15.69 -8.03
N ALA A 181 9.95 15.36 -9.27
CA ALA A 181 10.33 16.16 -10.43
C ALA A 181 9.62 17.52 -10.46
N LEU A 182 8.34 17.57 -10.08
CA LEU A 182 7.61 18.82 -9.91
C LEU A 182 8.27 19.70 -8.86
N LEU A 183 8.54 19.16 -7.66
CA LEU A 183 9.17 19.92 -6.58
C LEU A 183 10.55 20.47 -7.00
N MET A 184 11.38 19.64 -7.65
CA MET A 184 12.67 20.09 -8.21
C MET A 184 12.49 21.24 -9.21
N ALA A 185 11.51 21.14 -10.12
CA ALA A 185 11.27 22.17 -11.12
C ALA A 185 10.70 23.47 -10.52
N GLN A 186 10.05 23.41 -9.36
CA GLN A 186 9.59 24.57 -8.59
C GLN A 186 10.67 25.12 -7.64
N GLY A 187 11.86 24.51 -7.58
CA GLY A 187 12.94 24.90 -6.68
C GLY A 187 12.66 24.54 -5.21
N LEU A 188 11.75 23.60 -4.94
CA LEU A 188 11.40 23.14 -3.60
C LEU A 188 12.17 21.86 -3.25
N PRO A 189 12.95 21.84 -2.15
CA PRO A 189 13.59 20.61 -1.68
C PRO A 189 12.54 19.57 -1.27
N TYR A 190 12.77 18.30 -1.60
CA TYR A 190 11.83 17.22 -1.27
C TYR A 190 11.59 17.07 0.25
N ASP A 191 12.67 17.16 1.04
CA ASP A 191 12.62 17.18 2.51
C ASP A 191 12.60 18.62 3.04
N SER A 192 11.54 19.35 2.73
CA SER A 192 11.28 20.69 3.28
C SER A 192 9.82 20.83 3.69
N ASP A 193 9.53 21.80 4.56
CA ASP A 193 8.16 22.12 4.95
C ASP A 193 7.35 22.59 3.74
N GLU A 194 7.96 23.37 2.85
CA GLU A 194 7.36 23.85 1.61
C GLU A 194 7.06 22.71 0.63
N GLY A 195 8.01 21.76 0.46
CA GLY A 195 7.81 20.57 -0.37
C GLY A 195 6.70 19.66 0.15
N ARG A 196 6.64 19.45 1.47
CA ARG A 196 5.55 18.71 2.13
C ARG A 196 4.21 19.44 1.99
N ALA A 197 4.19 20.76 2.14
CA ALA A 197 2.97 21.56 1.98
C ALA A 197 2.44 21.49 0.53
N GLN A 198 3.32 21.55 -0.48
CA GLN A 198 2.95 21.41 -1.88
C GLN A 198 2.38 20.01 -2.18
N ALA A 199 3.02 18.95 -1.67
CA ALA A 199 2.51 17.58 -1.80
C ALA A 199 1.13 17.40 -1.14
N ALA A 200 0.95 17.99 0.05
CA ALA A 200 -0.32 17.96 0.77
C ALA A 200 -1.42 18.69 -0.01
N ALA A 201 -1.13 19.87 -0.56
CA ALA A 201 -2.08 20.64 -1.36
C ALA A 201 -2.51 19.87 -2.62
N ILE A 202 -1.56 19.28 -3.36
CA ILE A 202 -1.85 18.47 -4.56
C ILE A 202 -2.71 17.25 -4.18
N THR A 203 -2.38 16.57 -3.07
CA THR A 203 -3.14 15.41 -2.61
C THR A 203 -4.55 15.78 -2.18
N ALA A 204 -4.74 16.92 -1.51
CA ALA A 204 -6.06 17.41 -1.13
C ALA A 204 -6.92 17.81 -2.34
N LEU A 205 -6.32 18.17 -3.48
CA LEU A 205 -7.03 18.43 -4.73
C LEU A 205 -7.41 17.15 -5.49
N LEU A 206 -6.81 16.00 -5.13
CA LEU A 206 -7.10 14.69 -5.72
C LEU A 206 -8.36 14.04 -5.12
N THR A 207 -8.74 14.46 -3.90
CA THR A 207 -9.86 13.94 -3.11
C THR A 207 -11.11 14.81 -3.27
#